data_AF-A0A527H739-F1
#
_entry.id   AF-A0A527H739-F1
#
_cell.length_a   1.000
_cell.length_b   1.000
_cell.length_c   1.000
_cell.angle_alpha   90.00
_cell.angle_beta   90.00
_cell.angle_gamma   90.00
#
_symmetry.space_group_name_H-M   'P 1'
#
loop_
_entity.id
_entity.type
_entity.pdbx_description
1 polymer ?
#
loop_
_entity_poly.entity_id
_entity_poly.type
_entity_poly.pdbx_seq_one_letter_code
_entity_poly.pdbx_strand_id
1 'polypeptide(L)'
;MQTMSAASAQAMFWAFCAVMGLSLASVFLVFTGTSIARTFFIAATMFGATSLYGYTTKRDLTQFSSFLIMGLIGVVIASIVNIFLGSTALQFAISVIGIAVFIGLTAWDTQTIKEQYAENFDAESRQKLAVFGAFSLYLNFINIFQLLLNFTGERE
;
A
#
# COMPACT_ATOMS: atom_id res chain seq x y z
N MET A 1 -11.65 -14.26 -11.78
CA MET A 1 -10.82 -13.51 -12.76
C MET A 1 -11.25 -13.70 -14.22
N GLN A 2 -12.44 -14.25 -14.52
CA GLN A 2 -12.82 -14.63 -15.90
C GLN A 2 -13.62 -13.60 -16.70
N THR A 3 -13.99 -12.44 -16.14
CA THR A 3 -14.86 -11.46 -16.86
C THR A 3 -14.15 -10.19 -17.32
N MET A 4 -12.98 -9.85 -16.76
CA MET A 4 -12.22 -8.67 -17.15
C MET A 4 -11.06 -9.05 -18.07
N SER A 5 -10.89 -8.33 -19.18
CA SER A 5 -9.72 -8.45 -20.05
C SER A 5 -8.50 -7.77 -19.42
N ALA A 6 -7.30 -8.14 -19.85
CA ALA A 6 -6.07 -7.49 -19.36
C ALA A 6 -6.05 -5.98 -19.65
N ALA A 7 -6.57 -5.58 -20.82
CA ALA A 7 -6.66 -4.19 -21.22
C ALA A 7 -7.63 -3.38 -20.32
N SER A 8 -8.78 -3.96 -19.93
CA SER A 8 -9.72 -3.26 -19.04
C SER A 8 -9.15 -3.13 -17.62
N ALA A 9 -8.45 -4.15 -17.12
CA ALA A 9 -7.74 -4.07 -15.84
C ALA A 9 -6.69 -2.96 -15.86
N GLN A 10 -5.89 -2.87 -16.93
CA GLN A 10 -4.88 -1.83 -17.08
C GLN A 10 -5.50 -0.43 -17.14
N ALA A 11 -6.57 -0.24 -17.92
CA ALA A 11 -7.28 1.04 -17.98
C ALA A 11 -7.83 1.46 -16.61
N MET A 12 -8.40 0.54 -15.83
CA MET A 12 -8.84 0.81 -14.46
C MET A 12 -7.69 1.18 -13.54
N PHE A 13 -6.55 0.50 -13.66
CA PHE A 13 -5.35 0.84 -12.88
C PHE A 13 -4.87 2.26 -13.14
N TRP A 14 -4.75 2.67 -14.42
CA TRP A 14 -4.35 4.03 -14.77
C TRP A 14 -5.36 5.09 -14.30
N ALA A 15 -6.66 4.82 -14.48
CA ALA A 15 -7.73 5.70 -14.01
C ALA A 15 -7.66 5.86 -12.48
N PHE A 16 -7.43 4.76 -11.76
CA PHE A 16 -7.27 4.78 -10.31
C PHE A 16 -6.04 5.60 -9.88
N CYS A 17 -4.88 5.37 -10.50
CA CYS A 17 -3.67 6.14 -10.23
C CYS A 17 -3.87 7.64 -10.49
N ALA A 18 -4.60 8.02 -11.54
CA ALA A 18 -4.92 9.41 -11.84
C ALA A 18 -5.80 10.05 -10.76
N VAL A 19 -6.88 9.36 -10.35
CA VAL A 19 -7.78 9.85 -9.29
C VAL A 19 -7.07 9.95 -7.96
N MET A 20 -6.25 8.95 -7.61
CA MET A 20 -5.46 8.96 -6.38
C MET A 20 -4.39 10.05 -6.40
N GLY A 21 -3.73 10.28 -7.54
CA GLY A 21 -2.77 11.37 -7.70
C GLY A 21 -3.42 12.74 -7.50
N LEU A 22 -4.61 12.95 -8.08
CA LEU A 22 -5.39 14.17 -7.85
C LEU A 22 -5.81 14.32 -6.39
N SER A 23 -6.23 13.23 -5.73
CA SER A 23 -6.56 13.24 -4.31
C SER A 23 -5.36 13.64 -3.44
N LEU A 24 -4.17 13.10 -3.73
CA LEU A 24 -2.93 13.42 -3.03
C LEU A 24 -2.42 14.84 -3.29
N ALA A 25 -2.87 15.52 -4.35
CA ALA A 25 -2.50 16.91 -4.57
C ALA A 25 -2.91 17.82 -3.39
N SER A 26 -3.98 17.46 -2.68
CA SER A 26 -4.43 18.16 -1.46
C SER A 26 -3.39 18.17 -0.34
N VAL A 27 -2.46 17.22 -0.32
CA VAL A 27 -1.37 17.16 0.66
C VAL A 27 -0.46 18.38 0.57
N PHE A 28 -0.20 18.90 -0.63
CA PHE A 28 0.61 20.11 -0.85
C PHE A 28 -0.04 21.38 -0.29
N LEU A 29 -1.33 21.34 0.06
CA LEU A 29 -2.03 22.45 0.71
C LEU A 29 -1.89 22.44 2.23
N VAL A 30 -1.44 21.33 2.82
CA VAL A 30 -1.42 21.12 4.28
C VAL A 30 0.00 20.93 4.83
N PHE A 31 0.89 20.33 4.04
CA PHE A 31 2.25 20.00 4.46
C PHE A 31 3.29 20.73 3.62
N THR A 32 4.43 21.06 4.25
CA THR A 32 5.55 21.69 3.54
C THR A 32 6.13 20.77 2.47
N GLY A 33 6.65 21.34 1.38
CA GLY A 33 7.31 20.56 0.32
C GLY A 33 8.48 19.71 0.83
N THR A 34 9.24 20.22 1.82
CA THR A 34 10.34 19.50 2.47
C THR A 34 9.83 18.26 3.23
N SER A 35 8.73 18.41 3.99
CA SER A 35 8.09 17.32 4.73
C SER A 35 7.60 16.20 3.79
N ILE A 36 6.96 16.59 2.69
CA ILE A 36 6.47 15.69 1.66
C ILE A 36 7.64 14.91 1.03
N ALA A 37 8.69 15.61 0.58
CA ALA A 37 9.84 14.99 -0.06
C ALA A 37 10.57 14.02 0.88
N ARG A 38 10.83 14.44 2.12
CA ARG A 38 11.45 13.59 3.14
C ARG A 38 10.64 12.32 3.38
N THR A 39 9.34 12.48 3.56
CA THR A 39 8.43 11.36 3.81
C THR A 39 8.37 10.40 2.62
N PHE A 40 8.36 10.93 1.40
CA PHE A 40 8.38 10.13 0.18
C PHE A 40 9.63 9.24 0.10
N PHE A 41 10.82 9.79 0.36
CA PHE A 41 12.05 9.00 0.34
C PHE A 41 12.10 7.94 1.46
N ILE A 42 11.57 8.25 2.64
CA ILE A 42 11.43 7.27 3.73
C ILE A 42 10.47 6.14 3.30
N ALA A 43 9.30 6.48 2.77
CA ALA A 43 8.31 5.52 2.27
C ALA A 43 8.89 4.64 1.16
N ALA A 44 9.58 5.24 0.18
CA ALA A 44 10.22 4.53 -0.93
C ALA A 44 11.29 3.57 -0.46
N THR A 45 12.10 3.98 0.53
CA THR A 45 13.14 3.12 1.10
C THR A 45 12.52 1.95 1.87
N MET A 46 11.52 2.19 2.72
CA MET A 46 10.85 1.13 3.46
C MET A 46 10.12 0.16 2.53
N PHE A 47 9.36 0.68 1.57
CA PHE A 47 8.65 -0.12 0.57
C PHE A 47 9.66 -0.95 -0.25
N GLY A 48 10.72 -0.32 -0.77
CA GLY A 48 11.74 -1.00 -1.56
C GLY A 48 12.47 -2.10 -0.78
N ALA A 49 12.90 -1.81 0.45
CA ALA A 49 13.57 -2.80 1.31
C ALA A 49 12.65 -3.99 1.64
N THR A 50 11.39 -3.70 1.95
CA THR A 50 10.39 -4.71 2.32
C THR A 50 9.96 -5.57 1.14
N SER A 51 9.77 -4.95 -0.03
CA SER A 51 9.50 -5.65 -1.29
C SER A 51 10.68 -6.55 -1.67
N LEU A 52 11.92 -6.05 -1.58
CA LEU A 52 13.11 -6.87 -1.81
C LEU A 52 13.19 -8.05 -0.83
N TYR A 53 12.87 -7.83 0.45
CA TYR A 53 12.76 -8.90 1.43
C TYR A 53 11.69 -9.94 1.05
N GLY A 54 10.47 -9.51 0.70
CA GLY A 54 9.40 -10.39 0.25
C GLY A 54 9.77 -11.20 -1.01
N TYR A 55 10.52 -10.58 -1.93
CA TYR A 55 11.00 -11.25 -3.13
C TYR A 55 12.08 -12.31 -2.85
N THR A 56 13.00 -12.02 -1.94
CA THR A 56 14.20 -12.85 -1.69
C THR A 56 14.02 -13.88 -0.58
N THR A 57 13.09 -13.64 0.35
CA THR A 57 12.84 -14.54 1.48
C THR A 57 12.34 -15.92 1.02
N LYS A 58 12.78 -16.94 1.75
CA LYS A 58 12.34 -18.34 1.56
C LYS A 58 11.27 -18.77 2.57
N ARG A 59 10.96 -17.90 3.54
CA ARG A 59 9.89 -18.16 4.50
C ARG A 59 8.55 -17.91 3.83
N ASP A 60 7.61 -18.82 4.01
CA ASP A 60 6.23 -18.65 3.54
C ASP A 60 5.53 -17.58 4.39
N LEU A 61 5.20 -16.44 3.77
CA LEU A 61 4.49 -15.33 4.42
C LEU A 61 2.97 -15.48 4.34
N THR A 62 2.46 -16.48 3.61
CA THR A 62 1.02 -16.73 3.46
C THR A 62 0.35 -16.96 4.81
N GLN A 63 1.06 -17.59 5.77
CA GLN A 63 0.57 -17.79 7.14
C GLN A 63 0.30 -16.48 7.89
N PHE A 64 1.03 -15.41 7.55
CA PHE A 64 0.85 -14.09 8.17
C PHE A 64 -0.24 -13.25 7.46
N SER A 65 -0.62 -13.60 6.24
CA SER A 65 -1.59 -12.84 5.42
C SER A 65 -2.91 -12.60 6.15
N SER A 66 -3.52 -13.64 6.74
CA SER A 66 -4.80 -13.51 7.44
C SER A 66 -4.71 -12.55 8.62
N PHE A 67 -3.61 -12.57 9.37
CA PHE A 67 -3.38 -11.63 10.47
C PHE A 67 -3.22 -10.19 9.97
N LEU A 68 -2.47 -9.99 8.89
CA LEU A 68 -2.25 -8.68 8.29
C LEU A 68 -3.53 -8.08 7.70
N ILE A 69 -4.37 -8.89 7.04
CA ILE A 69 -5.68 -8.47 6.53
C ILE A 69 -6.63 -8.10 7.69
N MET A 70 -6.64 -8.88 8.77
CA MET A 70 -7.39 -8.51 9.98
C MET A 70 -6.87 -7.22 10.61
N GLY A 71 -5.54 -7.03 10.64
CA GLY A 71 -4.90 -5.80 11.09
C GLY A 71 -5.30 -4.59 10.23
N LEU A 72 -5.34 -4.75 8.91
CA LEU A 72 -5.79 -3.71 7.98
C LEU A 72 -7.24 -3.31 8.28
N ILE A 73 -8.14 -4.27 8.46
CA ILE A 73 -9.54 -4.00 8.84
C ILE A 73 -9.59 -3.22 10.16
N GLY A 74 -8.79 -3.62 11.15
CA GLY A 74 -8.68 -2.91 12.43
C GLY A 74 -8.23 -1.45 12.27
N VAL A 75 -7.21 -1.21 11.43
CA VAL A 75 -6.72 0.14 11.11
C VAL A 75 -7.80 0.98 10.44
N VAL A 76 -8.55 0.42 9.49
CA VAL A 76 -9.66 1.12 8.83
C VAL A 76 -10.75 1.49 9.84
N ILE A 77 -11.19 0.54 10.68
CA ILE A 77 -12.21 0.80 11.70
C ILE A 77 -11.73 1.88 12.68
N ALA A 78 -10.50 1.76 13.18
CA ALA A 78 -9.93 2.76 14.08
C ALA A 78 -9.87 4.15 13.43
N SER A 79 -9.52 4.21 12.14
CA SER A 79 -9.49 5.47 11.38
C SER A 79 -10.87 6.10 11.29
N ILE A 80 -11.91 5.31 11.00
CA ILE A 80 -13.30 5.79 10.95
C ILE A 80 -13.75 6.29 12.33
N VAL A 81 -13.46 5.54 13.40
CA VAL A 81 -13.80 5.94 14.77
C VAL A 81 -13.08 7.24 15.14
N ASN A 82 -11.81 7.41 14.72
CA ASN A 82 -11.04 8.60 15.05
C ASN A 82 -11.56 9.87 14.35
N ILE A 83 -12.29 9.77 13.25
CA ILE A 83 -12.95 10.94 12.62
C ILE A 83 -13.94 11.59 13.60
N PHE A 84 -14.64 10.79 14.41
CA PHE A 84 -15.61 11.28 15.39
C PHE A 84 -14.98 11.67 16.72
N LEU A 85 -13.93 10.96 17.14
CA LEU A 85 -13.24 11.23 18.41
C LEU A 85 -12.22 12.38 18.32
N GLY A 86 -11.57 12.56 17.18
CA GLY A 86 -10.50 13.55 16.99
C GLY A 86 -9.29 13.33 17.90
N SER A 87 -9.00 12.09 18.31
CA SER A 87 -7.94 11.80 19.28
C SER A 87 -6.57 11.75 18.62
N THR A 88 -5.65 12.60 19.10
CA THR A 88 -4.25 12.63 18.63
C THR A 88 -3.49 11.36 19.01
N ALA A 89 -3.76 10.80 20.20
CA ALA A 89 -3.17 9.53 20.64
C ALA A 89 -3.64 8.35 19.78
N LEU A 90 -4.94 8.31 19.44
CA LEU A 90 -5.47 7.29 18.54
C LEU A 90 -4.91 7.47 17.12
N GLN A 91 -4.80 8.70 16.62
CA GLN A 91 -4.18 8.98 15.32
C GLN A 91 -2.72 8.49 15.25
N PHE A 92 -1.95 8.72 16.32
CA PHE A 92 -0.59 8.21 16.44
C PHE A 92 -0.56 6.68 16.38
N ALA A 93 -1.41 6.01 17.16
CA ALA A 93 -1.49 4.55 17.17
C ALA A 93 -1.90 3.97 15.80
N ILE A 94 -2.90 4.57 15.15
CA ILE A 94 -3.33 4.22 13.78
C ILE A 94 -2.15 4.31 12.81
N SER A 95 -1.37 5.39 12.89
CA SER A 95 -0.24 5.61 11.99
C SER A 95 0.85 4.55 12.18
N VAL A 96 1.28 4.32 13.41
CA VAL A 96 2.34 3.33 13.72
C VAL A 96 1.92 1.91 13.39
N ILE A 97 0.72 1.49 13.83
CA ILE A 97 0.19 0.15 13.57
C ILE A 97 -0.06 -0.04 12.06
N GLY A 98 -0.65 0.98 11.41
CA GLY A 98 -0.90 0.97 9.97
C GLY A 98 0.39 0.79 9.17
N ILE A 99 1.47 1.52 9.50
CA ILE A 99 2.77 1.36 8.85
C ILE A 99 3.27 -0.08 9.00
N ALA A 100 3.21 -0.65 10.21
CA ALA A 100 3.64 -2.04 10.44
C ALA A 100 2.82 -3.05 9.62
N VAL A 101 1.49 -2.87 9.57
CA VAL A 101 0.57 -3.72 8.78
C VAL A 101 0.88 -3.62 7.29
N PHE A 102 1.00 -2.42 6.74
CA PHE A 102 1.24 -2.23 5.30
C PHE A 102 2.65 -2.66 4.88
N ILE A 103 3.65 -2.56 5.75
CA ILE A 103 4.97 -3.17 5.54
C ILE A 103 4.81 -4.69 5.43
N GLY A 104 4.12 -5.33 6.36
CA GLY A 104 3.85 -6.77 6.30
C GLY A 104 3.11 -7.18 5.02
N LEU A 105 2.05 -6.45 4.66
CA LEU A 105 1.28 -6.67 3.42
C LEU A 105 2.15 -6.48 2.18
N THR A 106 3.05 -5.50 2.17
CA THR A 106 3.98 -5.30 1.04
C THR A 106 4.87 -6.52 0.84
N ALA A 107 5.46 -7.06 1.92
CA ALA A 107 6.31 -8.25 1.81
C ALA A 107 5.53 -9.46 1.30
N TRP A 108 4.32 -9.68 1.83
CA TRP A 108 3.44 -10.77 1.43
C TRP A 108 2.96 -10.63 -0.01
N ASP A 109 2.53 -9.44 -0.44
CA ASP A 109 2.10 -9.17 -1.81
C ASP A 109 3.25 -9.40 -2.79
N THR A 110 4.47 -8.92 -2.49
CA THR A 110 5.62 -9.15 -3.36
C THR A 110 5.95 -10.63 -3.49
N GLN A 111 5.89 -11.38 -2.39
CA GLN A 111 6.11 -12.83 -2.43
C GLN A 111 5.03 -13.53 -3.26
N THR A 112 3.76 -13.20 -3.03
CA THR A 112 2.60 -13.78 -3.73
C THR A 112 2.69 -13.50 -5.23
N ILE A 113 3.02 -12.27 -5.62
CA ILE A 113 3.22 -11.90 -7.03
C ILE A 113 4.34 -12.75 -7.63
N LYS A 114 5.51 -12.85 -6.97
CA LYS A 114 6.62 -13.67 -7.46
C LYS A 114 6.19 -15.13 -7.68
N GLU A 115 5.46 -15.72 -6.73
CA GLU A 115 5.02 -17.11 -6.78
C GLU A 115 4.01 -17.34 -7.92
N GLN A 116 3.00 -16.47 -8.04
CA GLN A 116 2.02 -16.52 -9.12
C GLN A 116 2.65 -16.37 -10.52
N TYR A 117 3.72 -15.60 -10.62
CA TYR A 117 4.47 -15.46 -11.88
C TYR A 117 5.35 -16.66 -12.22
N ALA A 118 5.70 -17.48 -11.23
CA ALA A 118 6.42 -18.73 -11.46
C ALA A 118 5.50 -19.84 -12.00
N GLU A 119 4.18 -19.67 -11.86
CA GLU A 119 3.20 -20.57 -12.45
C GLU A 119 3.07 -20.34 -13.97
N ASN A 120 2.93 -21.42 -14.74
CA ASN A 120 2.87 -21.39 -16.20
C ASN A 120 1.46 -20.99 -16.72
N PHE A 121 1.07 -19.74 -16.46
CA PHE A 121 -0.15 -19.17 -17.00
C PHE A 121 -0.01 -18.76 -18.48
N ASP A 122 -1.15 -18.69 -19.19
CA ASP A 122 -1.22 -18.10 -20.52
C ASP A 122 -0.85 -16.60 -20.49
N ALA A 123 -0.54 -16.04 -21.65
CA ALA A 123 -0.06 -14.66 -21.75
C ALA A 123 -1.07 -13.62 -21.22
N GLU A 124 -2.38 -13.86 -21.40
CA GLU A 124 -3.41 -12.95 -20.94
C GLU A 124 -3.54 -12.98 -19.41
N SER A 125 -3.54 -14.18 -18.82
CA SER A 125 -3.56 -14.37 -17.37
C SER A 125 -2.34 -13.76 -16.68
N ARG A 126 -1.14 -13.92 -17.25
CA ARG A 126 0.08 -13.26 -16.73
C ARG A 126 -0.03 -11.74 -16.74
N GLN A 127 -0.58 -11.15 -17.80
CA GLN A 127 -0.77 -9.70 -17.87
C GLN A 127 -1.79 -9.20 -16.83
N LYS A 128 -2.86 -9.96 -16.57
CA LYS A 128 -3.82 -9.63 -15.50
C LYS A 128 -3.16 -9.66 -14.13
N LEU A 129 -2.40 -10.73 -13.83
CA LEU A 129 -1.65 -10.86 -12.58
C LEU A 129 -0.67 -9.70 -12.38
N ALA A 130 0.01 -9.27 -13.46
CA ALA A 130 0.86 -8.09 -13.44
C ALA A 130 0.14 -6.83 -12.96
N VAL A 131 -1.02 -6.56 -13.54
CA VAL A 131 -1.80 -5.35 -13.25
C VAL A 131 -2.35 -5.41 -11.82
N PHE A 132 -2.91 -6.53 -11.39
CA PHE A 132 -3.42 -6.67 -10.02
C PHE A 132 -2.30 -6.61 -8.98
N GLY A 133 -1.15 -7.24 -9.26
CA GLY A 133 0.03 -7.16 -8.40
C GLY A 133 0.55 -5.73 -8.28
N ALA A 134 0.71 -5.02 -9.40
CA ALA A 134 1.10 -3.63 -9.42
C ALA A 134 0.10 -2.73 -8.67
N PHE A 135 -1.19 -2.99 -8.80
CA PHE A 135 -2.24 -2.27 -8.09
C PHE A 135 -2.15 -2.47 -6.57
N SER A 136 -1.99 -3.70 -6.09
CA SER A 136 -1.85 -3.96 -4.65
C SER A 136 -0.61 -3.29 -4.06
N LEU A 137 0.53 -3.43 -4.76
CA LEU A 137 1.77 -2.78 -4.36
C LEU A 137 1.68 -1.25 -4.38
N TYR A 138 0.98 -0.66 -5.36
CA TYR A 138 0.70 0.77 -5.41
C TYR A 138 -0.13 1.22 -4.20
N LEU A 139 -1.20 0.49 -3.86
CA LEU A 139 -2.01 0.79 -2.69
C LEU A 139 -1.21 0.75 -1.39
N ASN A 140 -0.37 -0.29 -1.20
CA ASN A 140 0.46 -0.39 -0.02
C ASN A 140 1.44 0.79 0.09
N PHE A 141 2.11 1.14 -1.02
CA PHE A 141 3.02 2.28 -1.05
C PHE A 141 2.33 3.59 -0.65
N ILE A 142 1.17 3.87 -1.26
CA ILE A 142 0.41 5.10 -1.02
C ILE A 142 -0.08 5.17 0.43
N ASN A 143 -0.52 4.05 1.00
CA ASN A 143 -0.93 4.00 2.41
C ASN A 143 0.26 4.21 3.36
N ILE A 144 1.41 3.56 3.12
CA ILE A 144 2.63 3.78 3.90
C ILE A 144 3.02 5.26 3.86
N PHE A 145 3.02 5.87 2.68
CA PHE A 145 3.34 7.28 2.50
C PHE A 145 2.39 8.20 3.29
N GLN A 146 1.08 8.00 3.18
CA GLN A 146 0.10 8.83 3.89
C GLN A 146 0.19 8.66 5.41
N LEU A 147 0.36 7.44 5.91
CA LEU A 147 0.48 7.18 7.35
C LEU A 147 1.77 7.78 7.90
N LEU A 148 2.88 7.67 7.18
CA LEU A 148 4.13 8.35 7.54
C LEU A 148 3.97 9.86 7.53
N LEU A 149 3.30 10.42 6.51
CA LEU A 149 3.17 11.86 6.42
C LEU A 149 2.31 12.42 7.55
N ASN A 150 1.27 11.68 7.95
CA ASN A 150 0.50 12.04 9.15
C ASN A 150 1.31 11.88 10.45
N PHE A 151 2.29 10.96 10.47
CA PHE A 151 3.12 10.68 11.64
C PHE A 151 4.31 11.65 11.80
N THR A 152 5.03 11.93 10.71
CA THR A 152 6.26 12.74 10.71
C THR A 152 6.08 14.12 10.08
N GLY A 153 4.91 14.39 9.49
CA GLY A 153 4.73 15.58 8.68
C GLY A 153 4.58 16.84 9.50
N GLU A 154 5.41 17.83 9.17
CA GLU A 154 5.25 19.20 9.65
C GLU A 154 4.17 19.91 8.83
N ARG A 155 3.18 20.48 9.51
CA ARG A 155 2.08 21.26 8.93
C ARG A 155 2.45 22.74 8.95
N GLU A 156 2.04 23.49 7.92
CA GLU A 156 2.11 24.96 7.92
C GLU A 156 1.04 25.60 8.80
#